data_AF-A0A7C6JAX2-F1
#
_entry.id   AF-A0A7C6JAX2-F1
#
_cell.length_a   1.000
_cell.length_b   1.000
_cell.length_c   1.000
_cell.angle_alpha   90.00
_cell.angle_beta   90.00
_cell.angle_gamma   90.00
#
_symmetry.space_group_name_H-M   'P 1'
#
loop_
_entity.id
_entity.type
_entity.pdbx_description
1 polymer ?
#
loop_
_entity_poly.entity_id
_entity_poly.type
_entity_poly.pdbx_seq_one_letter_code
_entity_poly.pdbx_strand_id
1 'polypeptide(L)'
;TDSEGQVWEGMPLWFLAGFVDDADQHSDNAFNNELALAGYQVVITAADGHKVTIDSRDIIRNNDYIVANTLNGALIPESDENWPLRLVGPAVSGETSISKIVSIKLVSSEQGKPVYTVTPEADAAYTAEKTSEGINFMTVNDGVSGFKYFTVGITPVTSHDGNETAVFTHLRNGSQLELNATRADFDQVGTAQAGFNVKAGDVVKVYLVDELTNAIDHNPVILQ
;
A
#
# COMPACT_ATOMS: atom_id res chain seq x y z
N THR A 1 21.20 -20.35 -18.79
CA THR A 1 21.18 -21.79 -19.08
C THR A 1 20.88 -22.52 -17.80
N ASP A 2 19.96 -23.48 -17.83
CA ASP A 2 19.66 -24.30 -16.64
C ASP A 2 20.64 -25.48 -16.47
N SER A 3 20.39 -26.32 -15.47
CA SER A 3 21.21 -27.50 -15.17
C SER A 3 21.16 -28.58 -16.26
N GLU A 4 20.20 -28.52 -17.18
CA GLU A 4 20.05 -29.44 -18.31
C GLU A 4 20.68 -28.87 -19.60
N GLY A 5 21.28 -27.69 -19.54
CA GLY A 5 21.90 -27.04 -20.69
C GLY A 5 20.91 -26.26 -21.57
N GLN A 6 19.66 -26.08 -21.13
CA GLN A 6 18.66 -25.34 -21.90
C GLN A 6 18.82 -23.83 -21.72
N VAL A 7 18.67 -23.08 -22.81
CA VAL A 7 18.74 -21.61 -22.82
C VAL A 7 17.33 -21.04 -22.78
N TRP A 8 17.02 -20.28 -21.74
CA TRP A 8 15.73 -19.63 -21.57
C TRP A 8 15.84 -18.14 -21.82
N GLU A 9 14.90 -17.59 -22.57
CA GLU A 9 14.87 -16.17 -22.93
C GLU A 9 13.46 -15.59 -22.74
N GLY A 10 13.40 -14.33 -22.33
CA GLY A 10 12.16 -13.63 -22.02
C GLY A 10 12.42 -12.31 -21.30
N MET A 11 11.47 -11.90 -20.46
CA MET A 11 11.53 -10.62 -19.75
C MET A 11 11.95 -10.81 -18.29
N PRO A 12 12.84 -9.96 -17.74
CA PRO A 12 13.11 -9.95 -16.31
C PRO A 12 11.83 -9.68 -15.50
N LEU A 13 11.64 -10.38 -14.39
CA LEU A 13 10.44 -10.26 -13.56
C LEU A 13 10.25 -8.83 -13.01
N TRP A 14 11.35 -8.16 -12.66
CA TRP A 14 11.32 -6.77 -12.17
C TRP A 14 10.78 -5.79 -13.21
N PHE A 15 11.08 -6.03 -14.49
CA PHE A 15 10.58 -5.17 -15.56
C PHE A 15 9.05 -5.30 -15.69
N LEU A 16 8.50 -6.50 -15.46
CA LEU A 16 7.06 -6.72 -15.42
C LEU A 16 6.40 -6.10 -14.19
N ALA A 17 7.05 -6.17 -13.03
CA ALA A 17 6.57 -5.52 -11.80
C ALA A 17 6.50 -3.98 -11.96
N GLY A 18 7.45 -3.42 -12.71
CA GLY A 18 7.52 -2.00 -13.06
C GLY A 18 6.28 -1.42 -13.74
N PHE A 19 5.54 -2.23 -14.51
CA PHE A 19 4.28 -1.80 -15.12
C PHE A 19 3.19 -1.49 -14.08
N VAL A 20 3.33 -2.02 -12.86
CA VAL A 20 2.34 -1.94 -11.79
C VAL A 20 2.78 -0.98 -10.69
N ASP A 21 4.08 -0.95 -10.35
CA ASP A 21 4.61 -0.22 -9.19
C ASP A 21 5.20 1.16 -9.51
N ASP A 22 5.27 1.53 -10.80
CA ASP A 22 5.81 2.79 -11.28
C ASP A 22 4.81 3.54 -12.18
N ALA A 23 4.89 4.87 -12.16
CA ALA A 23 4.11 5.74 -13.06
C ALA A 23 4.68 5.73 -14.49
N ASP A 24 5.99 5.49 -14.63
CA ASP A 24 6.61 5.18 -15.90
C ASP A 24 6.50 3.68 -16.16
N GLN A 25 5.66 3.29 -17.11
CA GLN A 25 5.32 1.88 -17.31
C GLN A 25 6.28 1.13 -18.24
N HIS A 26 7.17 1.80 -18.98
CA HIS A 26 7.86 1.14 -20.10
C HIS A 26 9.24 1.70 -20.49
N SER A 27 9.87 2.56 -19.68
CA SER A 27 11.28 2.94 -19.88
C SER A 27 12.26 2.02 -19.15
N ASP A 28 13.56 2.20 -19.36
CA ASP A 28 14.61 1.55 -18.58
C ASP A 28 14.51 1.87 -17.07
N ASN A 29 13.78 2.93 -16.70
CA ASN A 29 13.55 3.32 -15.31
C ASN A 29 12.23 2.80 -14.73
N ALA A 30 11.37 2.16 -15.53
CA ALA A 30 10.06 1.65 -15.14
C ALA A 30 10.16 0.49 -14.13
N PHE A 31 10.47 0.82 -12.87
CA PHE A 31 10.49 -0.06 -11.70
C PHE A 31 10.88 0.77 -10.48
N ASN A 32 9.97 0.83 -9.51
CA ASN A 32 10.14 1.65 -8.32
C ASN A 32 11.01 0.93 -7.27
N ASN A 33 12.33 1.19 -7.33
CA ASN A 33 13.29 0.60 -6.39
C ASN A 33 12.97 0.91 -4.91
N GLU A 34 12.43 2.09 -4.62
CA GLU A 34 12.10 2.50 -3.26
C GLU A 34 10.93 1.66 -2.73
N LEU A 35 9.84 1.55 -3.51
CA LEU A 35 8.69 0.71 -3.18
C LEU A 35 9.05 -0.78 -3.09
N ALA A 36 9.91 -1.27 -3.98
CA ALA A 36 10.39 -2.64 -3.92
C ALA A 36 11.30 -2.92 -2.70
N LEU A 37 12.06 -1.93 -2.24
CA LEU A 37 12.87 -2.04 -1.01
C LEU A 37 11.98 -1.98 0.25
N ALA A 38 10.95 -1.14 0.21
CA ALA A 38 9.88 -1.02 1.20
C ALA A 38 9.16 -2.35 1.41
N GLY A 39 8.91 -3.08 0.33
CA GLY A 39 8.50 -4.48 0.35
C GLY A 39 7.08 -4.72 -0.13
N TYR A 40 6.96 -5.61 -1.10
CA TYR A 40 5.71 -6.23 -1.51
C TYR A 40 5.99 -7.67 -1.97
N GLN A 41 4.92 -8.44 -2.12
CA GLN A 41 4.97 -9.80 -2.63
C GLN A 41 4.50 -9.83 -4.08
N VAL A 42 5.34 -10.39 -4.96
CA VAL A 42 4.98 -10.72 -6.34
C VAL A 42 4.41 -12.13 -6.36
N VAL A 43 3.08 -12.22 -6.47
CA VAL A 43 2.32 -13.46 -6.52
C VAL A 43 2.12 -13.89 -7.97
N ILE A 44 2.74 -14.99 -8.36
CA ILE A 44 2.67 -15.58 -9.69
C ILE A 44 1.75 -16.79 -9.64
N THR A 45 0.71 -16.81 -10.47
CA THR A 45 -0.31 -17.87 -10.48
C THR A 45 -0.29 -18.62 -11.80
N ALA A 46 -0.23 -19.95 -11.73
CA ALA A 46 -0.37 -20.84 -12.88
C ALA A 46 -1.84 -21.17 -13.19
N ALA A 47 -2.08 -21.70 -14.39
CA ALA A 47 -3.42 -22.07 -14.87
C ALA A 47 -4.13 -23.12 -13.99
N ASP A 48 -3.38 -23.97 -13.28
CA ASP A 48 -3.92 -24.95 -12.33
C ASP A 48 -4.21 -24.37 -10.93
N GLY A 49 -3.95 -23.09 -10.74
CA GLY A 49 -4.13 -22.38 -9.47
C GLY A 49 -2.93 -22.44 -8.52
N HIS A 50 -1.85 -23.16 -8.88
CA HIS A 50 -0.62 -23.14 -8.11
C HIS A 50 -0.01 -21.72 -8.07
N LYS A 51 0.65 -21.38 -6.95
CA LYS A 51 1.20 -20.04 -6.72
C LYS A 51 2.62 -20.10 -6.19
N VAL A 52 3.44 -19.22 -6.73
CA VAL A 52 4.78 -18.88 -6.20
C VAL A 52 4.76 -17.42 -5.80
N THR A 53 5.37 -17.12 -4.66
CA THR A 53 5.49 -15.74 -4.17
C THR A 53 6.96 -15.37 -4.04
N ILE A 54 7.32 -14.19 -4.55
CA ILE A 54 8.67 -13.65 -4.52
C ILE A 54 8.64 -12.31 -3.80
N ASP A 55 9.59 -12.06 -2.90
CA ASP A 55 9.72 -10.76 -2.25
C ASP A 55 10.26 -9.73 -3.27
N SER A 56 9.68 -8.54 -3.31
CA SER A 56 10.09 -7.47 -4.21
C SER A 56 11.58 -7.11 -4.07
N ARG A 57 12.16 -7.31 -2.88
CA ARG A 57 13.58 -7.06 -2.60
C ARG A 57 14.50 -8.01 -3.36
N ASP A 58 14.05 -9.23 -3.65
CA ASP A 58 14.83 -10.22 -4.38
C ASP A 58 14.95 -9.89 -5.87
N ILE A 59 14.00 -9.10 -6.39
CA ILE A 59 13.93 -8.79 -7.81
C ILE A 59 14.49 -7.40 -8.16
N ILE A 60 14.95 -6.60 -7.19
CA ILE A 60 15.43 -5.22 -7.45
C ILE A 60 16.53 -5.22 -8.53
N ARG A 61 16.15 -4.80 -9.74
CA ARG A 61 17.02 -4.79 -10.94
C ARG A 61 17.76 -6.12 -11.16
N ASN A 62 17.13 -7.22 -10.76
CA ASN A 62 17.72 -8.55 -10.75
C ASN A 62 17.27 -9.36 -11.97
N ASN A 63 18.20 -9.62 -12.90
CA ASN A 63 17.93 -10.37 -14.12
C ASN A 63 17.94 -11.90 -13.92
N ASP A 64 18.11 -12.36 -12.69
CA ASP A 64 18.16 -13.78 -12.38
C ASP A 64 16.76 -14.43 -12.29
N TYR A 65 15.70 -13.62 -12.39
CA TYR A 65 14.30 -14.04 -12.48
C TYR A 65 13.76 -13.65 -13.85
N ILE A 66 13.47 -14.64 -14.69
CA ILE A 66 13.05 -14.47 -16.08
C ILE A 66 11.68 -15.10 -16.27
N VAL A 67 10.73 -14.32 -16.77
CA VAL A 67 9.48 -14.84 -17.32
C VAL A 67 9.73 -15.16 -18.79
N ALA A 68 10.02 -16.43 -19.06
CA ALA A 68 10.45 -16.92 -20.36
C ALA A 68 9.27 -17.30 -21.26
N ASN A 69 9.39 -16.94 -22.53
CA ASN A 69 8.52 -17.37 -23.62
C ASN A 69 9.30 -18.10 -24.75
N THR A 70 10.63 -18.20 -24.60
CA THR A 70 11.56 -18.74 -25.57
C THR A 70 12.46 -19.78 -24.89
N LEU A 71 12.63 -20.93 -25.54
CA LEU A 71 13.46 -22.05 -25.11
C LEU A 71 14.38 -22.47 -26.26
N ASN A 72 15.69 -22.46 -26.02
CA ASN A 72 16.74 -22.79 -26.99
C ASN A 72 16.65 -21.98 -28.29
N GLY A 73 16.36 -20.68 -28.19
CA GLY A 73 16.26 -19.76 -29.33
C GLY A 73 14.98 -19.89 -30.16
N ALA A 74 14.03 -20.71 -29.73
CA ALA A 74 12.71 -20.85 -30.37
C ALA A 74 11.60 -20.50 -29.39
N LEU A 75 10.50 -19.92 -29.89
CA LEU A 75 9.29 -19.73 -29.08
C LEU A 75 8.82 -21.07 -28.54
N ILE A 76 8.41 -21.08 -27.28
CA ILE A 76 7.85 -22.28 -26.66
C ILE A 76 6.59 -22.69 -27.44
N PRO A 77 6.49 -23.92 -27.97
CA PRO A 77 5.32 -24.37 -28.72
C PRO A 77 4.07 -24.50 -27.84
N GLU A 78 2.87 -24.25 -28.37
CA GLU A 78 1.60 -24.41 -27.62
C GLU A 78 1.38 -25.81 -27.03
N SER A 79 1.95 -26.84 -27.66
CA SER A 79 1.89 -28.23 -27.18
C SER A 79 2.85 -28.54 -26.03
N ASP A 80 3.76 -27.63 -25.70
CA ASP A 80 4.78 -27.81 -24.68
C ASP A 80 4.24 -27.47 -23.28
N GLU A 81 4.69 -28.21 -22.26
CA GLU A 81 4.24 -27.99 -20.88
C GLU A 81 4.70 -26.66 -20.27
N ASN A 82 5.70 -26.02 -20.90
CA ASN A 82 6.22 -24.71 -20.52
C ASN A 82 5.42 -23.55 -21.12
N TRP A 83 4.51 -23.81 -22.07
CA TRP A 83 3.69 -22.78 -22.69
C TRP A 83 2.59 -22.27 -21.76
N PRO A 84 2.19 -20.97 -21.80
CA PRO A 84 2.75 -19.91 -22.63
C PRO A 84 3.98 -19.24 -22.03
N LEU A 85 4.09 -19.23 -20.70
CA LEU A 85 5.12 -18.51 -19.94
C LEU A 85 5.58 -19.37 -18.77
N ARG A 86 6.88 -19.33 -18.48
CA ARG A 86 7.49 -20.00 -17.33
C ARG A 86 8.45 -19.07 -16.59
N LEU A 87 8.41 -19.12 -15.25
CA LEU A 87 9.43 -18.49 -14.43
C LEU A 87 10.66 -19.39 -14.33
N VAL A 88 11.80 -18.86 -14.73
CA VAL A 88 13.11 -19.53 -14.76
C VAL A 88 14.22 -18.52 -14.47
N GLY A 89 15.46 -19.00 -14.36
CA GLY A 89 16.65 -18.17 -14.21
C GLY A 89 17.54 -18.64 -13.05
N PRO A 90 18.75 -18.09 -12.92
CA PRO A 90 19.72 -18.50 -11.89
C PRO A 90 19.19 -18.51 -10.45
N ALA A 91 18.25 -17.61 -10.11
CA ALA A 91 17.67 -17.51 -8.78
C ALA A 91 16.38 -18.34 -8.61
N VAL A 92 15.97 -19.08 -9.63
CA VAL A 92 14.72 -19.85 -9.65
C VAL A 92 15.05 -21.34 -9.66
N SER A 93 14.54 -22.08 -8.67
CA SER A 93 14.78 -23.52 -8.55
C SER A 93 13.58 -24.26 -7.97
N GLY A 94 13.50 -25.57 -8.24
CA GLY A 94 12.45 -26.45 -7.70
C GLY A 94 11.04 -25.90 -7.95
N GLU A 95 10.23 -25.89 -6.89
CA GLU A 95 8.83 -25.44 -6.91
C GLU A 95 8.67 -23.94 -7.24
N THR A 96 9.72 -23.12 -7.13
CA THR A 96 9.68 -21.72 -7.57
C THR A 96 9.59 -21.61 -9.10
N SER A 97 10.07 -22.62 -9.85
CA SER A 97 9.98 -22.63 -11.31
C SER A 97 8.58 -23.02 -11.79
N ILE A 98 7.70 -22.02 -11.85
CA ILE A 98 6.30 -22.19 -12.21
C ILE A 98 6.08 -22.00 -13.73
N SER A 99 5.42 -22.95 -14.39
CA SER A 99 5.00 -22.85 -15.79
C SER A 99 3.51 -22.47 -15.91
N LYS A 100 3.04 -22.27 -17.14
CA LYS A 100 1.63 -21.95 -17.44
C LYS A 100 1.14 -20.71 -16.69
N ILE A 101 1.99 -19.68 -16.58
CA ILE A 101 1.67 -18.46 -15.83
C ILE A 101 0.48 -17.75 -16.49
N VAL A 102 -0.55 -17.45 -15.70
CA VAL A 102 -1.75 -16.71 -16.13
C VAL A 102 -1.93 -15.39 -15.39
N SER A 103 -1.24 -15.18 -14.26
CA SER A 103 -1.32 -13.92 -13.51
C SER A 103 -0.02 -13.64 -12.77
N ILE A 104 0.40 -12.38 -12.78
CA ILE A 104 1.43 -11.82 -11.91
C ILE A 104 0.76 -10.64 -11.20
N LYS A 105 0.77 -10.65 -9.87
CA LYS A 105 0.16 -9.60 -9.05
C LYS A 105 1.13 -9.12 -8.00
N LEU A 106 1.19 -7.81 -7.80
CA LEU A 106 1.84 -7.22 -6.65
C LEU A 106 0.80 -7.14 -5.53
N VAL A 107 1.14 -7.69 -4.38
CA VAL A 107 0.34 -7.67 -3.17
C VAL A 107 1.22 -7.07 -2.10
N SER A 108 0.73 -6.08 -1.36
CA SER A 108 1.48 -5.55 -0.23
C SER A 108 1.94 -6.70 0.68
N SER A 109 3.23 -6.73 1.02
CA SER A 109 3.74 -7.75 1.93
C SER A 109 3.14 -7.42 3.29
N GLU A 110 2.22 -8.24 3.80
CA GLU A 110 1.62 -8.03 5.12
C GLU A 110 2.67 -8.20 6.23
N GLN A 111 3.56 -7.21 6.39
CA GLN A 111 4.22 -6.92 7.64
C GLN A 111 3.18 -6.16 8.46
N GLY A 112 2.39 -6.91 9.23
CA GLY A 112 1.35 -6.45 10.17
C GLY A 112 0.63 -5.16 9.79
N LYS A 113 -0.64 -5.26 9.33
CA LYS A 113 -1.53 -4.13 8.98
C LYS A 113 -1.07 -2.81 9.61
N PRO A 114 -0.76 -1.76 8.81
CA PRO A 114 -0.21 -0.55 9.37
C PRO A 114 -1.13 0.02 10.45
N VAL A 115 -0.51 0.51 11.53
CA VAL A 115 -1.22 1.04 12.69
C VAL A 115 -0.50 2.28 13.15
N TYR A 116 -1.28 3.32 13.43
CA TYR A 116 -0.82 4.60 13.95
C TYR A 116 -1.62 4.96 15.19
N THR A 117 -0.93 5.55 16.15
CA THR A 117 -1.59 6.21 17.27
C THR A 117 -1.91 7.65 16.88
N VAL A 118 -3.17 8.04 16.98
CA VAL A 118 -3.62 9.43 16.78
C VAL A 118 -4.07 10.03 18.09
N THR A 119 -3.38 11.08 18.55
CA THR A 119 -3.59 11.69 19.88
C THR A 119 -3.87 13.17 19.74
N PRO A 120 -5.01 13.69 20.22
CA PRO A 120 -5.26 15.13 20.29
C PRO A 120 -4.18 15.86 21.07
N GLU A 121 -3.69 16.95 20.51
CA GLU A 121 -2.84 17.87 21.26
C GLU A 121 -3.68 18.69 22.24
N ALA A 122 -3.09 19.09 23.36
CA ALA A 122 -3.79 19.89 24.36
C ALA A 122 -4.05 21.32 23.85
N ASP A 123 -5.30 21.78 23.95
CA ASP A 123 -5.70 23.15 23.62
C ASP A 123 -6.80 23.62 24.59
N ALA A 124 -6.90 24.93 24.86
CA ALA A 124 -7.94 25.49 25.72
C ALA A 124 -9.35 25.44 25.08
N ALA A 125 -9.43 25.27 23.75
CA ALA A 125 -10.67 25.27 22.98
C ALA A 125 -11.52 24.00 23.18
N TYR A 126 -10.91 22.88 23.57
CA TYR A 126 -11.60 21.59 23.67
C TYR A 126 -11.05 20.73 24.81
N THR A 127 -11.79 19.68 25.13
CA THR A 127 -11.36 18.60 26.01
C THR A 127 -11.22 17.33 25.16
N ALA A 128 -10.09 16.63 25.28
CA ALA A 128 -9.83 15.38 24.58
C ALA A 128 -10.32 14.19 25.42
N GLU A 129 -11.03 13.26 24.78
CA GLU A 129 -11.62 12.08 25.39
C GLU A 129 -11.45 10.87 24.46
N LYS A 130 -11.73 9.66 24.95
CA LYS A 130 -11.68 8.40 24.17
C LYS A 130 -13.03 7.70 24.20
N THR A 131 -13.41 7.07 23.08
CA THR A 131 -14.53 6.13 23.05
C THR A 131 -14.16 4.81 23.76
N SER A 132 -15.15 3.95 23.99
CA SER A 132 -14.94 2.57 24.48
C SER A 132 -14.03 1.75 23.58
N GLU A 133 -13.99 2.06 22.29
CA GLU A 133 -13.12 1.43 21.29
C GLU A 133 -11.73 2.09 21.21
N GLY A 134 -11.45 3.08 22.05
CA GLY A 134 -10.13 3.74 22.12
C GLY A 134 -9.93 4.90 21.15
N ILE A 135 -10.95 5.28 20.38
CA ILE A 135 -10.86 6.37 19.40
C ILE A 135 -10.87 7.71 20.14
N ASN A 136 -9.82 8.52 19.93
CA ASN A 136 -9.77 9.86 20.50
C ASN A 136 -10.74 10.82 19.79
N PHE A 137 -11.37 11.70 20.56
CA PHE A 137 -12.20 12.80 20.05
C PHE A 137 -12.04 14.04 20.91
N MET A 138 -12.37 15.20 20.34
CA MET A 138 -12.23 16.52 20.96
C MET A 138 -13.60 17.17 21.08
N THR A 139 -14.05 17.45 22.31
CA THR A 139 -15.31 18.14 22.61
C THR A 139 -15.03 19.62 22.85
N VAL A 140 -15.66 20.50 22.08
CA VAL A 140 -15.49 21.95 22.21
C VAL A 140 -16.02 22.45 23.55
N ASN A 141 -15.17 23.14 24.30
CA ASN A 141 -15.45 23.59 25.66
C ASN A 141 -16.56 24.68 25.69
N ASP A 142 -17.20 24.83 26.86
CA ASP A 142 -18.19 25.87 27.08
C ASP A 142 -17.62 27.27 26.82
N GLY A 143 -18.43 28.11 26.18
CA GLY A 143 -18.03 29.48 25.81
C GLY A 143 -17.12 29.58 24.57
N VAL A 144 -16.66 28.46 24.00
CA VAL A 144 -15.84 28.45 22.78
C VAL A 144 -16.74 28.41 21.54
N SER A 145 -16.46 29.28 20.57
CA SER A 145 -17.17 29.31 19.28
C SER A 145 -16.33 30.00 18.19
N GLY A 146 -16.82 29.92 16.94
CA GLY A 146 -16.17 30.51 15.76
C GLY A 146 -15.12 29.58 15.16
N PHE A 147 -14.26 30.11 14.30
CA PHE A 147 -13.23 29.31 13.64
C PHE A 147 -12.12 28.90 14.62
N LYS A 148 -11.88 27.58 14.74
CA LYS A 148 -10.88 26.97 15.61
C LYS A 148 -10.12 25.87 14.90
N TYR A 149 -8.86 25.69 15.27
CA TYR A 149 -8.02 24.60 14.80
C TYR A 149 -8.03 23.44 15.79
N PHE A 150 -7.90 22.24 15.25
CA PHE A 150 -7.80 20.99 15.99
C PHE A 150 -6.54 20.27 15.49
N THR A 151 -5.61 19.99 16.39
CA THR A 151 -4.34 19.34 16.08
C THR A 151 -4.30 17.95 16.70
N VAL A 152 -3.81 16.98 15.95
CA VAL A 152 -3.47 15.65 16.46
C VAL A 152 -2.00 15.36 16.22
N GLY A 153 -1.34 14.78 17.21
CA GLY A 153 -0.09 14.05 17.03
C GLY A 153 -0.37 12.68 16.44
N ILE A 154 0.46 12.27 15.48
CA ILE A 154 0.39 10.99 14.78
C ILE A 154 1.72 10.29 15.00
N THR A 155 1.69 9.03 15.41
CA THR A 155 2.89 8.25 15.67
C THR A 155 2.71 6.84 15.10
N PRO A 156 3.57 6.38 14.19
CA PRO A 156 3.50 5.03 13.67
C PRO A 156 3.78 4.01 14.78
N VAL A 157 2.91 3.01 14.87
CA VAL A 157 3.14 1.76 15.63
C VAL A 157 3.74 0.74 14.67
N THR A 158 3.12 0.58 13.50
CA THR A 158 3.67 -0.07 12.32
C THR A 158 3.52 0.90 11.14
N SER A 159 4.64 1.32 10.56
CA SER A 159 4.70 2.27 9.46
C SER A 159 4.06 1.76 8.17
N HIS A 160 3.77 2.69 7.27
CA HIS A 160 3.14 2.46 5.98
C HIS A 160 3.78 3.34 4.92
N ASP A 161 4.27 2.75 3.84
CA ASP A 161 4.90 3.52 2.79
C ASP A 161 3.88 4.37 2.02
N GLY A 162 4.21 5.65 1.85
CA GLY A 162 3.42 6.59 1.06
C GLY A 162 2.77 7.67 1.91
N ASN A 163 1.62 8.16 1.45
CA ASN A 163 0.90 9.24 2.10
C ASN A 163 -0.43 8.76 2.63
N GLU A 164 -0.61 8.78 3.95
CA GLU A 164 -1.88 8.56 4.63
C GLU A 164 -2.68 9.86 4.68
N THR A 165 -3.96 9.76 5.03
CA THR A 165 -4.86 10.90 5.16
C THR A 165 -5.48 10.94 6.55
N ALA A 166 -5.24 12.02 7.29
CA ALA A 166 -5.94 12.33 8.52
C ALA A 166 -7.27 13.02 8.17
N VAL A 167 -8.38 12.33 8.36
CA VAL A 167 -9.74 12.82 8.12
C VAL A 167 -10.35 13.31 9.43
N PHE A 168 -10.65 14.61 9.48
CA PHE A 168 -11.30 15.27 10.60
C PHE A 168 -12.81 15.37 10.33
N THR A 169 -13.60 14.80 11.24
CA THR A 169 -15.06 14.81 11.16
C THR A 169 -15.63 15.72 12.23
N HIS A 170 -16.32 16.78 11.81
CA HIS A 170 -17.00 17.71 12.71
C HIS A 170 -18.47 17.31 12.89
N LEU A 171 -18.89 17.14 14.14
CA LEU A 171 -20.24 16.75 14.52
C LEU A 171 -20.89 17.76 15.47
N ARG A 172 -22.20 17.93 15.34
CA ARG A 172 -23.05 18.62 16.31
C ARG A 172 -24.29 17.79 16.60
N ASN A 173 -24.52 17.47 17.86
CA ASN A 173 -25.64 16.63 18.30
C ASN A 173 -25.74 15.31 17.52
N GLY A 174 -24.60 14.69 17.20
CA GLY A 174 -24.51 13.43 16.45
C GLY A 174 -24.61 13.57 14.92
N SER A 175 -24.99 14.73 14.39
CA SER A 175 -25.01 14.97 12.94
C SER A 175 -23.65 15.47 12.46
N GLN A 176 -23.12 14.85 11.39
CA GLN A 176 -21.93 15.35 10.70
C GLN A 176 -22.25 16.67 9.99
N LEU A 177 -21.43 17.68 10.23
CA LEU A 177 -21.56 19.00 9.61
C LEU A 177 -20.55 19.21 8.49
N GLU A 178 -19.30 18.77 8.69
CA GLU A 178 -18.19 19.05 7.80
C GLU A 178 -17.12 17.95 7.90
N LEU A 179 -16.36 17.77 6.81
CA LEU A 179 -15.14 16.97 6.76
C LEU A 179 -14.00 17.86 6.30
N ASN A 180 -12.83 17.70 6.90
CA ASN A 180 -11.59 18.28 6.43
C ASN A 180 -10.49 17.21 6.49
N ALA A 181 -9.47 17.30 5.65
CA ALA A 181 -8.46 16.27 5.56
C ALA A 181 -7.06 16.83 5.33
N THR A 182 -6.08 16.22 5.98
CA THR A 182 -4.66 16.50 5.78
C THR A 182 -3.99 15.23 5.26
N ARG A 183 -3.34 15.32 4.11
CA ARG A 183 -2.59 14.21 3.50
C ARG A 183 -1.11 14.48 3.60
N ALA A 184 -0.36 13.52 4.13
CA ALA A 184 1.09 13.57 4.28
C ALA A 184 1.62 12.15 4.48
N ASP A 185 2.93 11.98 4.36
CA ASP A 185 3.66 10.82 4.87
C ASP A 185 3.77 11.00 6.39
N PHE A 186 2.95 10.26 7.15
CA PHE A 186 2.90 10.39 8.60
C PHE A 186 3.93 9.51 9.33
N ASP A 187 4.78 8.80 8.59
CA ASP A 187 6.02 8.24 9.12
C ASP A 187 7.10 9.31 9.27
N GLN A 188 7.05 10.36 8.43
CA GLN A 188 7.96 11.49 8.48
C GLN A 188 7.38 12.71 9.20
N VAL A 189 6.06 12.91 9.11
CA VAL A 189 5.35 14.05 9.71
C VAL A 189 4.56 13.59 10.92
N GLY A 190 4.86 14.14 12.10
CA GLY A 190 4.24 13.71 13.35
C GLY A 190 2.91 14.37 13.73
N THR A 191 2.33 15.22 12.87
CA THR A 191 1.14 16.03 13.23
C THR A 191 0.22 16.32 12.05
N ALA A 192 -1.09 16.33 12.30
CA ALA A 192 -2.10 16.84 11.37
C ALA A 192 -2.97 17.91 12.03
N GLN A 193 -3.45 18.88 11.25
CA GLN A 193 -4.31 19.95 11.76
C GLN A 193 -5.40 20.32 10.74
N ALA A 194 -6.62 20.52 11.23
CA ALA A 194 -7.73 21.08 10.45
C ALA A 194 -8.51 22.12 11.24
N GLY A 195 -9.18 23.03 10.53
CA GLY A 195 -9.98 24.10 11.13
C GLY A 195 -11.47 23.97 10.82
N PHE A 196 -12.32 24.31 11.79
CA PHE A 196 -13.78 24.28 11.69
C PHE A 196 -14.42 25.51 12.34
N ASN A 197 -15.60 25.90 11.86
CA ASN A 197 -16.46 26.85 12.57
C ASN A 197 -17.32 26.12 13.61
N VAL A 198 -17.00 26.30 14.89
CA VAL A 198 -17.57 25.50 15.98
C VAL A 198 -18.48 26.29 16.92
N LYS A 199 -19.22 25.52 17.72
CA LYS A 199 -19.94 25.96 18.93
C LYS A 199 -19.58 25.03 20.08
N ALA A 200 -19.76 25.50 21.32
CA ALA A 200 -19.64 24.66 22.51
C ALA A 200 -20.46 23.37 22.36
N GLY A 201 -19.87 22.25 22.77
CA GLY A 201 -20.45 20.91 22.66
C GLY A 201 -20.31 20.25 21.28
N ASP A 202 -19.77 20.94 20.27
CA ASP A 202 -19.38 20.27 19.02
C ASP A 202 -18.27 19.26 19.28
N VAL A 203 -18.23 18.20 18.47
CA VAL A 203 -17.22 17.14 18.58
C VAL A 203 -16.42 17.06 17.29
N VAL A 204 -15.11 16.94 17.39
CA VAL A 204 -14.22 16.62 16.27
C VAL A 204 -13.58 15.26 16.52
N LYS A 205 -13.75 14.34 15.57
CA LYS A 205 -13.09 13.03 15.53
C LYS A 205 -12.04 13.02 14.44
N VAL A 206 -10.96 12.27 14.63
CA VAL A 206 -9.90 12.16 13.62
C VAL A 206 -9.60 10.71 13.33
N TYR A 207 -9.67 10.35 12.05
CA TYR A 207 -9.38 9.02 11.54
C TYR A 207 -8.15 9.10 10.64
N LEU A 208 -7.16 8.24 10.88
CA LEU A 208 -6.08 8.05 9.92
C LEU A 208 -6.49 6.92 8.98
N VAL A 209 -6.50 7.22 7.69
CA VAL A 209 -6.87 6.27 6.64
C VAL A 209 -5.85 6.26 5.53
N ASP A 210 -5.77 5.14 4.84
CA ASP A 210 -5.10 5.02 3.56
C ASP A 210 -6.07 4.52 2.47
N GLU A 211 -5.60 4.54 1.22
CA GLU A 211 -6.37 4.17 0.03
C GLU A 211 -7.66 5.00 -0.09
N LEU A 212 -7.64 6.25 0.38
CA LEU A 212 -8.74 7.18 0.20
C LEU A 212 -8.82 7.59 -1.29
N THR A 213 -9.63 6.83 -2.03
CA THR A 213 -9.77 6.90 -3.49
C THR A 213 -11.20 7.22 -3.90
N ASN A 214 -11.39 7.57 -5.18
CA ASN A 214 -12.70 7.72 -5.81
C ASN A 214 -13.21 6.42 -6.47
N ALA A 215 -12.46 5.32 -6.36
CA ALA A 215 -12.88 4.02 -6.85
C ALA A 215 -14.16 3.55 -6.12
N ILE A 216 -15.13 3.04 -6.88
CA ILE A 216 -16.46 2.70 -6.37
C ILE A 216 -16.51 1.35 -5.66
N ASP A 217 -15.49 0.52 -5.87
CA ASP A 217 -15.34 -0.84 -5.37
C ASP A 217 -14.25 -0.95 -4.30
N HIS A 218 -13.75 0.19 -3.81
CA HIS A 218 -12.66 0.24 -2.86
C HIS A 218 -13.01 1.11 -1.66
N ASN A 219 -12.98 0.54 -0.46
CA ASN A 219 -13.18 1.28 0.77
C ASN A 219 -11.82 1.77 1.30
N PRO A 220 -11.77 2.94 1.95
CA PRO A 220 -10.57 3.37 2.66
C PRO A 220 -10.19 2.37 3.76
N VAL A 221 -8.90 2.20 3.98
CA VAL A 221 -8.36 1.36 5.04
C VAL A 221 -8.12 2.24 6.27
N ILE A 222 -8.70 1.88 7.42
CA ILE A 222 -8.47 2.59 8.69
C ILE A 222 -7.17 2.05 9.32
N LEU A 223 -6.32 2.96 9.78
CA LEU A 223 -4.98 2.67 10.30
C LEU A 223 -4.83 2.96 11.81
N GLN A 224 -5.88 2.83 12.62
CA GLN A 224 -5.92 3.19 14.06
C GLN A 224 -6.31 2.01 14.95
#